data_AF-A0A1H9GJX6-F1
#
_entry.id   AF-A0A1H9GJX6-F1
#
_cell.length_a   1.000
_cell.length_b   1.000
_cell.length_c   1.000
_cell.angle_alpha   90.00
_cell.angle_beta   90.00
_cell.angle_gamma   90.00
#
_symmetry.space_group_name_H-M   'P 1'
#
loop_
_entity.id
_entity.type
_entity.pdbx_description
1 polymer ?
#
loop_
_entity_poly.entity_id
_entity_poly.type
_entity_poly.pdbx_seq_one_letter_code
_entity_poly.pdbx_strand_id
1 'polypeptide(L)'
;MSFDEEWAQLVAKATREQAARTRLNGDSGGGGGKKLRVTPSELTKRAGKADTVRGNLGKADDATMRETAQVAAGLTGFKSAEAFATFAERWEEQMKYLQGLLSDGVAKPLRTAANDFQREDEDRAKVIDGLKLEEDETGKK
;
A
#
# COMPACT_ATOMS: atom_id res chain seq x y z
N MET A 1 -11.44 -19.19 19.61
CA MET A 1 -11.20 -18.13 18.63
C MET A 1 -10.24 -18.69 17.60
N SER A 2 -10.60 -18.63 16.33
CA SER A 2 -9.73 -19.09 15.24
C SER A 2 -8.81 -17.95 14.78
N PHE A 3 -7.70 -18.31 14.15
CA PHE A 3 -6.81 -17.35 13.49
C PHE A 3 -7.57 -16.45 12.49
N ASP A 4 -8.54 -17.01 11.76
CA ASP A 4 -9.37 -16.24 10.82
C ASP A 4 -10.20 -15.15 11.51
N GLU A 5 -10.70 -15.41 12.73
CA GLU A 5 -11.40 -14.40 13.53
C GLU A 5 -10.47 -13.27 13.97
N GLU A 6 -9.26 -13.60 14.42
CA GLU A 6 -8.26 -12.61 14.83
C GLU A 6 -7.76 -11.79 13.63
N TRP A 7 -7.57 -12.44 12.49
CA TRP A 7 -7.16 -11.80 11.24
C TRP A 7 -8.24 -10.85 10.70
N ALA A 8 -9.50 -11.30 10.67
CA ALA A 8 -10.62 -10.46 10.28
C ALA A 8 -10.76 -9.23 11.18
N GLN A 9 -10.53 -9.39 12.49
CA GLN A 9 -10.53 -8.26 13.43
C GLN A 9 -9.39 -7.27 13.15
N LEU A 10 -8.18 -7.76 12.86
CA LEU A 10 -7.03 -6.92 12.50
C LEU A 10 -7.27 -6.15 11.20
N VAL A 11 -7.79 -6.81 10.16
CA VAL A 11 -8.16 -6.17 8.88
C VAL A 11 -9.26 -5.13 9.11
N ALA A 12 -10.32 -5.45 9.85
CA ALA A 12 -11.40 -4.52 10.16
C ALA A 12 -10.94 -3.30 10.98
N LYS A 13 -9.93 -3.47 11.85
CA LYS A 13 -9.31 -2.37 12.59
C LYS A 13 -8.49 -1.48 11.65
N ALA A 14 -7.67 -2.07 10.79
CA ALA A 14 -6.86 -1.33 9.80
C ALA A 14 -7.74 -0.51 8.83
N THR A 15 -8.83 -1.09 8.32
CA THR A 15 -9.78 -0.41 7.44
C THR A 15 -10.47 0.76 8.14
N ARG A 16 -10.83 0.62 9.43
CA ARG A 16 -11.39 1.71 10.24
C ARG A 16 -10.39 2.85 10.46
N GLU A 17 -9.13 2.51 10.75
CA GLU A 17 -8.07 3.52 10.89
C GLU A 17 -7.79 4.24 9.56
N GLN A 18 -7.84 3.53 8.43
CA GLN A 18 -7.69 4.13 7.11
C GLN A 18 -8.86 5.07 6.78
N ALA A 19 -10.10 4.67 7.08
CA ALA A 19 -11.29 5.51 6.91
C ALA A 19 -11.28 6.75 7.84
N ALA A 20 -10.71 6.64 9.05
CA ALA A 20 -10.52 7.77 9.93
C ALA A 20 -9.45 8.76 9.41
N ARG A 21 -8.39 8.25 8.76
CA ARG A 21 -7.34 9.07 8.16
C ARG A 21 -7.79 9.85 6.92
N THR A 22 -8.76 9.34 6.16
CA THR A 22 -9.28 10.03 4.95
C THR A 22 -10.31 11.12 5.27
N ARG A 23 -10.90 11.11 6.47
CA ARG A 23 -11.90 12.11 6.90
C ARG A 23 -11.35 13.49 7.25
N LEU A 24 -10.03 13.67 7.24
CA LEU A 24 -9.36 14.95 7.54
C LEU A 24 -9.40 15.99 6.39
N ASN A 25 -9.97 15.66 5.23
CA ASN A 25 -10.08 16.58 4.08
C ASN A 25 -11.44 17.28 3.96
N GLY A 26 -12.30 17.20 4.98
CA GLY A 26 -13.62 17.83 4.97
C GLY A 26 -13.82 18.78 6.14
N ASP A 27 -13.13 19.92 6.16
CA ASP A 27 -13.64 21.06 6.93
C ASP A 27 -13.31 22.39 6.23
N SER A 28 -14.37 23.10 5.89
CA SER A 28 -14.36 24.47 5.42
C SER A 28 -14.31 25.39 6.63
N GLY A 29 -13.13 25.85 7.03
CA GLY A 29 -13.02 26.85 8.10
C GLY A 29 -11.60 26.99 8.63
N GLY A 30 -11.13 28.22 8.76
CA GLY A 30 -9.73 28.56 9.05
C GLY A 30 -9.18 27.94 10.34
N GLY A 31 -8.01 27.33 10.24
CA GLY A 31 -7.22 26.87 11.38
C GLY A 31 -5.80 26.54 10.94
N GLY A 32 -4.80 27.18 11.55
CA GLY A 32 -3.37 27.06 11.27
C GLY A 32 -2.76 25.70 11.63
N GLY A 33 -3.35 24.60 11.17
CA GLY A 33 -2.75 23.27 11.23
C GLY A 33 -1.71 23.11 10.11
N LYS A 34 -0.60 22.42 10.41
CA LYS A 34 0.42 22.04 9.40
C LYS A 34 -0.30 21.36 8.23
N LYS A 35 -0.40 22.05 7.09
CA LYS A 35 -0.99 21.48 5.88
C LYS A 35 -0.18 20.24 5.49
N LEU A 36 -0.86 19.09 5.37
CA LEU A 36 -0.25 17.87 4.86
C LEU A 36 0.14 18.12 3.40
N ARG A 37 1.44 18.32 3.13
CA ARG A 37 1.95 18.41 1.76
C ARG A 37 2.19 16.99 1.24
N VAL A 38 1.22 16.46 0.51
CA VAL A 38 1.39 15.24 -0.27
C VAL A 38 1.95 15.64 -1.62
N THR A 39 3.11 15.12 -2.00
CA THR A 39 3.73 15.37 -3.32
C THR A 39 3.83 14.05 -4.10
N PRO A 40 3.84 14.09 -5.44
CA PRO A 40 4.10 12.90 -6.26
C PRO A 40 5.35 12.13 -5.82
N SER A 41 6.43 12.85 -5.49
CA SER A 41 7.70 12.25 -5.04
C SER A 41 7.57 11.48 -3.73
N GLU A 42 6.81 11.98 -2.76
CA GLU A 42 6.60 11.29 -1.48
C GLU A 42 5.71 10.07 -1.66
N LEU A 43 4.68 10.13 -2.51
CA LEU A 43 3.83 8.99 -2.84
C LEU A 43 4.62 7.87 -3.51
N THR A 44 5.44 8.20 -4.51
CA THR A 44 6.34 7.23 -5.17
C THR A 44 7.34 6.62 -4.20
N LYS A 45 7.91 7.42 -3.30
CA LYS A 45 8.81 6.93 -2.25
C LYS A 45 8.10 5.94 -1.31
N ARG A 46 6.84 6.21 -0.94
CA ARG A 46 6.04 5.31 -0.11
C ARG A 46 5.69 4.02 -0.83
N ALA A 47 5.38 4.08 -2.14
CA ALA A 47 5.19 2.89 -2.96
C ALA A 47 6.46 2.02 -2.99
N GLY A 48 7.64 2.62 -3.16
CA GLY A 48 8.92 1.88 -3.14
C GLY A 48 9.21 1.22 -1.78
N LYS A 49 8.79 1.84 -0.67
CA LYS A 49 8.86 1.19 0.65
C LYS A 49 7.94 -0.03 0.74
N ALA A 50 6.74 0.03 0.18
CA ALA A 50 5.85 -1.12 0.11
C ALA A 50 6.46 -2.27 -0.70
N ASP A 51 7.14 -1.98 -1.81
CA ASP A 51 7.88 -3.01 -2.58
C ASP A 51 9.05 -3.60 -1.78
N THR A 52 9.77 -2.78 -1.01
CA THR A 52 10.85 -3.25 -0.13
C THR A 52 10.32 -4.21 0.92
N VAL A 53 9.21 -3.86 1.57
CA VAL A 53 8.54 -4.74 2.53
C VAL A 53 8.07 -6.03 1.84
N ARG A 54 7.49 -5.94 0.64
CA ARG A 54 7.08 -7.11 -0.14
C ARG A 54 8.26 -8.04 -0.44
N GLY A 55 9.40 -7.49 -0.84
CA GLY A 55 10.62 -8.27 -1.11
C GLY A 55 11.17 -8.96 0.14
N ASN A 56 11.17 -8.27 1.29
CA ASN A 56 11.59 -8.89 2.56
C ASN A 56 10.61 -9.97 3.00
N LEU A 57 9.31 -9.75 2.79
CA LEU A 57 8.27 -10.72 3.09
C LEU A 57 8.43 -11.99 2.25
N GLY A 58 8.69 -11.87 0.95
CA GLY A 58 8.96 -13.01 0.08
C GLY A 58 10.19 -13.83 0.52
N LYS A 59 11.26 -13.16 0.95
CA LYS A 59 12.43 -13.88 1.49
C LYS A 59 12.13 -14.64 2.78
N ALA A 60 11.31 -14.06 3.66
CA ALA A 60 10.87 -14.73 4.88
C ALA A 60 9.94 -15.91 4.56
N ASP A 61 9.07 -15.76 3.58
CA ASP A 61 8.20 -16.82 3.05
C ASP A 61 9.01 -18.03 2.57
N ASP A 62 9.95 -17.79 1.66
CA ASP A 62 10.84 -18.82 1.10
C ASP A 62 11.60 -19.57 2.19
N ALA A 63 12.11 -18.83 3.19
CA ALA A 63 12.83 -19.43 4.31
C ALA A 63 11.94 -20.33 5.16
N THR A 64 10.75 -19.84 5.56
CA THR A 64 9.78 -20.61 6.34
C THR A 64 9.34 -21.87 5.60
N MET A 65 9.02 -21.76 4.32
CA MET A 65 8.55 -22.90 3.52
C MET A 65 9.66 -23.95 3.33
N ARG A 66 10.90 -23.52 3.11
CA ARG A 66 12.05 -24.43 3.03
C ARG A 66 12.28 -25.20 4.32
N GLU A 67 12.28 -24.52 5.47
CA GLU A 67 12.50 -25.16 6.78
C GLU A 67 11.33 -26.09 7.15
N THR A 68 10.10 -25.65 6.88
CA THR A 68 8.88 -26.44 7.11
C THR A 68 8.89 -27.72 6.27
N ALA A 69 9.31 -27.64 5.00
CA ALA A 69 9.41 -28.81 4.13
C ALA A 69 10.45 -29.83 4.64
N GLN A 70 11.58 -29.38 5.19
CA GLN A 70 12.60 -30.26 5.79
C GLN A 70 12.05 -31.00 7.02
N VAL A 71 11.31 -30.29 7.88
CA VAL A 71 10.67 -30.90 9.05
C VAL A 71 9.61 -31.91 8.61
N ALA A 72 8.76 -31.56 7.64
CA ALA A 72 7.71 -32.43 7.14
C ALA A 72 8.27 -33.76 6.57
N ALA A 73 9.39 -33.72 5.85
CA ALA A 73 10.05 -34.93 5.35
C ALA A 73 10.45 -35.90 6.48
N GLY A 74 10.94 -35.35 7.61
CA GLY A 74 11.32 -36.13 8.80
C GLY A 74 10.15 -36.71 9.59
N LEU A 75 8.92 -36.23 9.33
CA LEU A 75 7.70 -36.67 10.01
C LEU A 75 6.93 -37.76 9.23
N THR A 76 7.53 -38.33 8.20
CA THR A 76 6.91 -39.43 7.43
C THR A 76 6.51 -40.58 8.36
N GLY A 77 5.22 -40.95 8.36
CA GLY A 77 4.65 -42.00 9.22
C GLY A 77 4.12 -41.51 10.57
N PHE A 78 4.36 -40.25 10.95
CA PHE A 78 3.75 -39.62 12.12
C PHE A 78 2.40 -38.99 11.76
N LYS A 79 1.40 -39.12 12.64
CA LYS A 79 0.08 -38.47 12.48
C LYS A 79 0.17 -36.94 12.38
N SER A 80 1.24 -36.33 12.90
CA SER A 80 1.47 -34.89 12.82
C SER A 80 1.82 -34.39 11.42
N ALA A 81 2.23 -35.26 10.49
CA ALA A 81 2.61 -34.85 9.13
C ALA A 81 1.48 -34.12 8.39
N GLU A 82 0.23 -34.54 8.59
CA GLU A 82 -0.95 -33.89 7.99
C GLU A 82 -1.13 -32.45 8.50
N ALA A 83 -0.89 -32.21 9.80
CA ALA A 83 -0.97 -30.87 10.37
C ALA A 83 0.07 -29.90 9.77
N PHE A 84 1.27 -30.39 9.42
CA PHE A 84 2.28 -29.61 8.73
C PHE A 84 1.89 -29.29 7.28
N ALA A 85 1.23 -30.22 6.58
CA ALA A 85 0.70 -29.96 5.25
C ALA A 85 -0.38 -28.86 5.28
N THR A 86 -1.32 -28.95 6.23
CA THR A 86 -2.34 -27.90 6.43
C THR A 86 -1.71 -26.56 6.81
N PHE A 87 -0.69 -26.55 7.67
CA PHE A 87 0.05 -25.34 7.99
C PHE A 87 0.68 -24.71 6.76
N ALA A 88 1.38 -25.52 5.93
CA ALA A 88 2.04 -25.04 4.73
C ALA A 88 1.05 -24.43 3.72
N GLU A 89 -0.09 -25.08 3.50
CA GLU A 89 -1.16 -24.58 2.63
C GLU A 89 -1.70 -23.23 3.13
N ARG A 90 -2.04 -23.13 4.42
CA ARG A 90 -2.55 -21.89 5.01
C ARG A 90 -1.52 -20.77 4.99
N TRP A 91 -0.27 -21.09 5.26
CA TRP A 91 0.82 -20.13 5.19
C TRP A 91 0.95 -19.56 3.78
N GLU A 92 0.98 -20.41 2.75
CA GLU A 92 1.07 -19.98 1.34
C GLU A 92 -0.11 -19.07 0.96
N GLU A 93 -1.35 -19.42 1.33
CA GLU A 93 -2.53 -18.60 1.08
C GLU A 93 -2.40 -17.20 1.69
N GLN A 94 -1.99 -17.11 2.96
CA GLN A 94 -1.85 -15.84 3.67
C GLN A 94 -0.71 -15.00 3.11
N MET A 95 0.42 -15.62 2.78
CA MET A 95 1.57 -14.91 2.23
C MET A 95 1.28 -14.37 0.83
N LYS A 96 0.57 -15.14 0.00
CA LYS A 96 0.08 -14.67 -1.30
C LYS A 96 -0.88 -13.48 -1.15
N TYR A 97 -1.80 -13.54 -0.18
CA TYR A 97 -2.69 -12.42 0.12
C TYR A 97 -1.90 -11.16 0.51
N LEU A 98 -0.93 -11.28 1.42
CA LEU A 98 -0.10 -10.15 1.87
C LEU A 98 0.75 -9.56 0.74
N GLN A 99 1.34 -10.39 -0.11
CA GLN A 99 2.07 -9.93 -1.28
C GLN A 99 1.17 -9.15 -2.24
N GLY A 100 -0.04 -9.66 -2.49
CA GLY A 100 -1.07 -8.99 -3.29
C GLY A 100 -1.50 -7.66 -2.68
N LEU A 101 -1.73 -7.60 -1.37
CA LEU A 101 -2.09 -6.38 -0.66
C LEU A 101 -1.00 -5.30 -0.79
N LEU A 102 0.26 -5.68 -0.61
CA LEU A 102 1.39 -4.74 -0.73
C LEU A 102 1.56 -4.23 -2.17
N SER A 103 1.38 -5.10 -3.15
CA SER A 103 1.47 -4.74 -4.58
C SER A 103 0.28 -3.87 -5.01
N ASP A 104 -0.92 -4.42 -4.91
CA ASP A 104 -2.11 -3.90 -5.56
C ASP A 104 -2.96 -3.02 -4.64
N GLY A 105 -2.94 -3.29 -3.33
CA GLY A 105 -3.66 -2.49 -2.34
C GLY A 105 -2.92 -1.25 -1.85
N VAL A 106 -1.59 -1.25 -1.96
CA VAL A 106 -0.75 -0.14 -1.44
C VAL A 106 0.11 0.48 -2.53
N ALA A 107 1.04 -0.27 -3.13
CA ALA A 107 2.04 0.33 -4.00
C ALA A 107 1.43 0.88 -5.30
N LYS A 108 0.50 0.15 -5.93
CA LYS A 108 -0.16 0.58 -7.16
C LYS A 108 -1.02 1.84 -6.98
N PRO A 109 -1.95 1.94 -6.00
CA PRO A 109 -2.71 3.17 -5.77
C PRO A 109 -1.84 4.39 -5.46
N LEU A 110 -0.74 4.21 -4.71
CA LEU A 110 0.20 5.30 -4.43
C LEU A 110 0.86 5.83 -5.71
N ARG A 111 1.25 4.94 -6.64
CA ARG A 111 1.79 5.34 -7.94
C ARG A 111 0.75 6.01 -8.82
N THR A 112 -0.47 5.48 -8.86
CA THR A 112 -1.58 6.09 -9.60
C THR A 112 -1.80 7.53 -9.11
N ALA A 113 -1.95 7.72 -7.80
CA ALA A 113 -2.13 9.05 -7.22
C ALA A 113 -0.94 9.99 -7.47
N ALA A 114 0.30 9.47 -7.48
CA ALA A 114 1.48 10.26 -7.82
C ALA A 114 1.42 10.77 -9.27
N ASN A 115 1.06 9.90 -10.21
CA ASN A 115 0.93 10.26 -11.62
C ASN A 115 -0.21 11.25 -11.87
N ASP A 116 -1.35 11.05 -11.19
CA ASP A 116 -2.50 11.94 -11.30
C ASP A 116 -2.15 13.35 -10.80
N PHE A 117 -1.48 13.46 -9.64
CA PHE A 117 -1.01 14.76 -9.14
C PHE A 117 0.02 15.42 -10.05
N GLN A 118 0.95 14.66 -10.60
CA GLN A 118 1.92 15.22 -11.54
C GLN A 118 1.21 15.79 -12.78
N ARG A 119 0.22 15.07 -13.32
CA ARG A 119 -0.56 15.53 -14.46
C ARG A 119 -1.36 16.79 -14.13
N GLU A 120 -2.03 16.83 -12.98
CA GLU A 120 -2.75 18.01 -12.53
C GLU A 120 -1.85 19.23 -12.36
N ASP A 121 -0.64 19.05 -11.82
CA ASP A 121 0.35 20.12 -11.66
C ASP A 121 0.82 20.65 -13.02
N GLU A 122 1.10 19.75 -13.98
CA GLU A 122 1.48 20.12 -15.35
C GLU A 122 0.36 20.88 -16.09
N ASP A 123 -0.89 20.43 -15.93
CA ASP A 123 -2.03 21.07 -16.58
C ASP A 123 -2.31 22.46 -15.96
N ARG A 124 -2.18 22.61 -14.64
CA ARG A 124 -2.26 23.92 -13.96
C ARG A 124 -1.15 24.86 -14.41
N ALA A 125 0.08 24.37 -14.57
CA ALA A 125 1.20 25.18 -15.04
C ALA A 125 0.92 25.76 -16.44
N LYS A 126 0.39 24.95 -17.37
CA LYS A 126 0.00 25.41 -18.72
C LYS A 126 -1.08 26.49 -18.69
N VAL A 127 -2.09 26.34 -17.83
CA VAL A 127 -3.16 27.35 -17.68
C VAL A 127 -2.58 28.66 -17.16
N ILE A 128 -1.72 28.61 -16.14
CA ILE A 128 -1.08 29.81 -15.57
C ILE A 128 -0.21 30.51 -16.61
N ASP A 129 0.58 29.75 -17.38
CA ASP A 129 1.43 30.32 -18.41
C ASP A 129 0.61 30.89 -19.58
N GLY A 130 -0.51 30.27 -19.95
CA GLY A 130 -1.46 30.81 -20.92
C GLY A 130 -2.09 32.13 -20.45
N LEU A 131 -2.51 32.22 -19.19
CA LEU A 131 -3.06 33.44 -18.59
C LEU A 131 -2.05 34.60 -18.60
N LYS A 132 -0.77 34.33 -18.28
CA LYS A 132 0.28 35.36 -18.32
C LYS A 132 0.48 35.94 -19.72
N LEU A 133 0.39 35.10 -20.76
CA LEU A 133 0.54 35.56 -22.14
C LEU A 133 -0.60 36.50 -22.56
N GLU A 134 -1.84 36.25 -22.11
CA GLU A 134 -2.97 37.16 -22.39
C GLU A 134 -2.89 38.49 -21.62
N GLU A 135 -2.40 38.49 -20.38
CA GLU A 135 -2.15 39.73 -19.62
C GLU A 135 -1.06 40.60 -20.30
N ASP A 136 0.01 40.00 -20.81
CA ASP A 136 1.08 40.72 -21.51
C ASP A 136 0.63 41.32 -22.87
N GLU A 137 -0.34 40.69 -23.55
CA GLU A 137 -0.92 41.20 -24.80
C GLU A 137 -1.93 42.34 -24.56
N THR A 138 -2.69 42.29 -23.46
CA THR A 138 -3.65 43.35 -23.10
C THR A 138 -3.00 44.57 -22.46
N GLY A 139 -1.85 44.41 -21.78
CA GLY A 139 -1.08 45.52 -21.20
C GLY A 139 -0.26 46.35 -22.20
N LYS A 140 -0.21 45.96 -23.48
CA LYS A 140 0.53 46.65 -24.56
C LYS A 140 -0.33 47.55 -25.45
N LYS A 141 -1.63 47.69 -25.19
CA LYS A 141 -2.53 48.63 -25.88
C LYS A 141 -2.77 49.89 -25.04
#